data_AF-A0A431L7I9-F1
#
_entry.id   AF-A0A431L7I9-F1
#
_cell.length_a   1.000
_cell.length_b   1.000
_cell.length_c   1.000
_cell.angle_alpha   90.00
_cell.angle_beta   90.00
_cell.angle_gamma   90.00
#
_symmetry.space_group_name_H-M   'P 1'
#
loop_
_entity.id
_entity.type
_entity.pdbx_description
1 polymer ?
#
loop_
_entity_poly.entity_id
_entity_poly.type
_entity_poly.pdbx_seq_one_letter_code
_entity_poly.pdbx_strand_id
1 'polypeptide(L)' 'LRNATSARSWFLENGGEQEDIARHFVAVSTDARRVAEFGIDPEHMFGFWDWVGGRYS' A
#
# COMPACT_ATOMS: atom_id res chain seq x y z
N LEU A 1 -2.56 -2.63 9.01
CA LEU A 1 -1.82 -3.65 8.25
C LEU A 1 -2.60 -4.95 8.05
N ARG A 2 -3.21 -5.57 9.09
CA ARG A 2 -3.89 -6.89 8.95
C ARG A 2 -4.80 -7.04 7.73
N ASN A 3 -5.70 -6.08 7.49
CA ASN A 3 -6.61 -6.14 6.33
C ASN A 3 -5.88 -6.00 4.99
N ALA A 4 -4.89 -5.12 4.89
CA ALA A 4 -4.07 -4.96 3.69
C ALA A 4 -3.27 -6.25 3.40
N THR A 5 -2.73 -6.90 4.44
CA THR A 5 -2.07 -8.20 4.31
C THR A 5 -3.05 -9.28 3.83
N SER A 6 -4.28 -9.31 4.34
CA SER A 6 -5.31 -10.24 3.86
C SER A 6 -5.67 -10.01 2.39
N ALA A 7 -5.81 -8.75 1.95
CA ALA A 7 -6.07 -8.43 0.56
C ALA A 7 -4.91 -8.83 -0.37
N ARG A 8 -3.67 -8.60 0.07
CA ARG A 8 -2.46 -9.06 -0.64
C ARG A 8 -2.41 -10.58 -0.74
N SER A 9 -2.66 -11.30 0.34
CA SER A 9 -2.71 -12.76 0.33
C SER A 9 -3.76 -13.27 -0.66
N TRP A 10 -4.98 -12.74 -0.59
CA TRP A 10 -6.05 -13.10 -1.51
C TRP A 10 -5.65 -12.82 -2.97
N PHE A 11 -5.04 -11.66 -3.26
CA PHE A 11 -4.59 -11.32 -4.61
C PHE A 11 -3.58 -12.33 -5.16
N LEU A 12 -2.58 -12.71 -4.36
CA LEU A 12 -1.56 -13.69 -4.75
C LEU A 12 -2.14 -15.11 -4.90
N GLU A 13 -3.11 -15.48 -4.06
CA GLU A 13 -3.80 -16.77 -4.14
C GLU A 13 -4.70 -16.90 -5.37
N ASN A 14 -5.07 -15.77 -6.01
CA ASN A 14 -5.97 -15.73 -7.15
C ASN A 14 -5.26 -15.38 -8.48
N GLY A 15 -3.96 -15.67 -8.56
CA GLY A 15 -3.18 -15.59 -9.80
C GLY A 15 -2.42 -14.28 -10.02
N GLY A 16 -2.42 -13.37 -9.05
CA GLY A 16 -1.49 -12.25 -9.06
C GLY A 16 -0.08 -12.68 -8.67
N GLU A 17 0.93 -12.14 -9.34
CA GLU A 17 2.33 -12.37 -8.98
C GLU A 17 2.86 -11.25 -8.07
N GLN A 18 4.04 -11.46 -7.47
CA GLN A 18 4.65 -10.43 -6.60
C GLN A 18 4.93 -9.13 -7.37
N GLU A 19 5.31 -9.25 -8.65
CA GLU A 19 5.61 -8.13 -9.53
C GLU A 19 4.34 -7.32 -9.87
N ASP A 20 3.17 -7.95 -9.84
CA ASP A 20 1.90 -7.29 -10.11
C ASP A 20 1.43 -6.42 -8.95
N ILE A 21 1.95 -6.60 -7.73
CA ILE A 21 1.56 -5.80 -6.56
C ILE A 21 1.78 -4.31 -6.84
N ALA A 22 2.88 -3.95 -7.50
CA ALA A 22 3.21 -2.57 -7.84
C ALA A 22 2.16 -1.90 -8.75
N ARG A 23 1.38 -2.67 -9.51
CA ARG A 23 0.34 -2.16 -10.44
C ARG A 23 -1.08 -2.22 -9.87
N HIS A 24 -1.30 -3.03 -8.83
CA HIS A 24 -2.64 -3.30 -8.28
C HIS A 24 -2.88 -2.66 -6.91
N PHE A 25 -1.84 -2.18 -6.24
CA PHE A 25 -1.93 -1.58 -4.91
C PHE A 25 -1.31 -0.17 -4.92
N VAL A 26 -1.97 0.75 -4.21
CA VAL A 26 -1.46 2.10 -3.91
C VAL A 26 -1.49 2.32 -2.40
N ALA A 27 -0.64 3.21 -1.90
CA ALA A 27 -0.58 3.53 -0.48
C ALA A 27 -0.83 5.02 -0.23
N VAL A 28 -1.65 5.33 0.78
CA VAL A 28 -1.70 6.67 1.37
C VAL A 28 -0.92 6.61 2.68
N SER A 29 0.31 7.10 2.68
CA SER A 29 1.25 6.94 3.78
C SER A 29 2.39 7.96 3.69
N THR A 30 3.05 8.21 4.82
CA THR A 30 4.34 8.93 4.89
C THR A 30 5.53 7.98 5.09
N ASP A 31 5.29 6.70 5.38
CA ASP A 31 6.33 5.69 5.61
C ASP A 31 6.63 4.90 4.33
N ALA A 32 7.49 5.47 3.49
CA ALA A 32 7.91 4.86 2.22
C ALA A 32 8.57 3.49 2.41
N ARG A 33 9.25 3.25 3.54
CA ARG A 33 9.94 1.99 3.80
C ARG A 33 8.95 0.85 3.97
N ARG A 34 7.89 1.06 4.76
CA ARG A 34 6.83 0.07 4.93
C ARG A 34 6.01 -0.16 3.66
N VAL A 35 5.86 0.87 2.82
CA VAL A 35 5.20 0.75 1.52
C VAL A 35 6.01 -0.13 0.57
N ALA A 36 7.32 0.09 0.48
CA ALA A 36 8.22 -0.75 -0.31
C ALA A 36 8.30 -2.19 0.24
N GLU A 37 8.37 -2.37 1.57
CA GLU A 37 8.33 -3.70 2.22
C GLU A 37 7.03 -4.47 1.90
N PHE A 38 5.91 -3.77 1.65
CA PHE A 38 4.66 -4.38 1.22
C PHE A 38 4.69 -4.84 -0.25
N GLY A 39 5.60 -4.28 -1.06
CA GLY A 39 5.72 -4.52 -2.50
C GLY A 39 5.05 -3.45 -3.37
N ILE A 40 4.62 -2.32 -2.79
CA ILE A 40 4.08 -1.18 -3.55
C ILE A 40 5.25 -0.30 -4.00
N ASP A 41 5.18 0.17 -5.24
CA ASP A 41 6.11 1.18 -5.75
C ASP A 41 5.94 2.50 -4.98
N PRO A 42 6.99 3.08 -4.37
CA PRO A 42 6.92 4.38 -3.74
C PRO A 42 6.41 5.50 -4.64
N GLU A 43 6.52 5.40 -5.97
CA GLU A 43 5.89 6.35 -6.91
C GLU A 43 4.35 6.29 -6.86
N HIS A 44 3.78 5.17 -6.43
CA HIS A 44 2.36 4.96 -6.17
C HIS A 44 1.98 5.19 -4.69
N MET A 45 2.86 5.85 -3.93
CA MET A 45 2.57 6.33 -2.59
C MET A 45 2.14 7.80 -2.62
N PHE A 46 0.97 8.07 -2.05
CA PHE A 46 0.44 9.41 -1.88
C PHE A 46 0.68 9.86 -0.43
N GLY A 47 1.57 10.83 -0.27
CA GLY A 47 1.86 11.43 1.03
C GLY A 47 0.72 12.30 1.55
N PHE A 48 0.69 12.46 2.87
CA PHE A 48 -0.10 13.48 3.55
C PHE A 48 0.76 14.08 4.67
N TRP A 49 0.27 15.13 5.32
CA TRP A 49 1.04 15.86 6.33
C TRP A 49 0.44 15.74 7.72
N ASP A 50 1.30 15.87 8.74
CA ASP A 50 0.91 15.76 10.16
C ASP A 50 -0.15 16.78 10.58
N TRP A 51 -0.28 17.89 9.85
CA TRP A 51 -1.28 18.92 10.08
C TRP A 51 -2.65 18.60 9.46
N VAL A 52 -2.78 17.51 8.68
CA VAL A 52 -4.06 16.99 8.18
C VAL A 52 -4.61 15.99 9.20
N GLY A 53 -5.59 16.42 10.00
CA GLY A 53 -6.21 15.58 11.02
C GLY A 53 -7.16 14.53 10.41
N GLY A 54 -7.04 13.26 10.83
CA GLY A 54 -7.73 12.13 10.19
C GLY A 54 -9.27 12.13 10.16
N ARG A 55 -9.94 13.04 10.87
CA ARG A 55 -11.41 13.23 10.76
C ARG A 55 -11.82 14.21 9.66
N TYR A 56 -10.83 14.85 9.04
CA TYR A 56 -10.97 15.82 7.95
C TYR A 56 -10.11 15.42 6.72
N SER A 57 -9.63 14.17 6.70
CA SER A 57 -8.81 13.58 5.62
C SER A 57 -9.65 12.72 4.68
#